data_AF-A0A1Q5P3B8-F1
#
_entry.id   AF-A0A1Q5P3B8-F1
#
_cell.length_a   1.000
_cell.length_b   1.000
_cell.length_c   1.000
_cell.angle_alpha   90.00
_cell.angle_beta   90.00
_cell.angle_gamma   90.00
#
_symmetry.space_group_name_H-M   'P 1'
#
loop_
_entity.id
_entity.type
_entity.pdbx_description
1 polymer ?
#
loop_
_entity_poly.entity_id
_entity_poly.type
_entity_poly.pdbx_seq_one_letter_code
_entity_poly.pdbx_strand_id
1 'polypeptide(L)'
;MDQEQYNEQIEKELGIEPVIASVFEQIEDDWILTPLEVADLIGISAISVRRWCREGKLPSYRFKRKYVITGKEFKRFVKQSKVRTKAIQSVLKL
;
A
#
# COMPACT_ATOMS: atom_id res chain seq x y z
N MET A 1 1.76 -6.63 -18.17
CA MET A 1 0.87 -6.23 -17.07
C MET A 1 1.00 -7.30 -16.03
N ASP A 2 1.48 -6.96 -14.84
CA ASP A 2 1.55 -7.91 -13.73
C ASP A 2 0.13 -8.18 -13.17
N GLN A 3 0.01 -9.19 -12.31
CA GLN A 3 -1.28 -9.59 -11.72
C GLN A 3 -1.92 -8.46 -10.91
N GLU A 4 -1.10 -7.59 -10.30
CA GLU A 4 -1.53 -6.44 -9.51
C GLU A 4 -2.20 -5.39 -10.41
N GLN A 5 -1.51 -4.98 -11.48
CA GLN A 5 -2.04 -4.04 -12.48
C GLN A 5 -3.32 -4.56 -13.14
N TYR A 6 -3.38 -5.85 -13.44
CA TYR A 6 -4.58 -6.47 -13.98
C TYR A 6 -5.77 -6.39 -13.01
N ASN A 7 -5.54 -6.67 -11.73
CA ASN A 7 -6.58 -6.61 -10.71
C ASN A 7 -7.06 -5.18 -10.46
N GLU A 8 -6.14 -4.20 -10.42
CA GLU A 8 -6.49 -2.78 -10.30
C GLU A 8 -7.36 -2.31 -11.47
N GLN A 9 -7.08 -2.80 -12.68
CA GLN A 9 -7.88 -2.47 -13.86
C GLN A 9 -9.29 -3.07 -13.77
N ILE A 10 -9.43 -4.32 -13.33
CA ILE A 10 -10.76 -4.93 -13.09
C ILE A 10 -11.53 -4.17 -12.02
N GLU A 11 -10.89 -3.84 -10.89
CA GLU A 11 -11.53 -3.08 -9.81
C GLU A 11 -12.10 -1.75 -10.35
N LYS A 12 -11.36 -1.08 -11.24
CA LYS A 12 -11.78 0.16 -11.91
C LYS A 12 -12.90 -0.03 -12.91
N GLU A 13 -12.83 -1.06 -13.75
CA GLU A 13 -13.87 -1.36 -14.76
C GLU A 13 -15.21 -1.73 -14.12
N LEU A 14 -15.17 -2.38 -12.95
CA LEU A 14 -16.35 -2.79 -12.20
C LEU A 14 -16.83 -1.73 -11.19
N GLY A 15 -16.09 -0.62 -11.00
CA GLY A 15 -16.42 0.43 -10.04
C GLY A 15 -16.38 -0.04 -8.58
N ILE A 16 -15.49 -0.99 -8.26
CA ILE A 16 -15.33 -1.59 -6.93
C ILE A 16 -13.97 -1.25 -6.31
N GLU A 17 -13.37 -0.12 -6.69
CA GLU A 17 -12.07 0.28 -6.17
C GLU A 17 -12.09 0.36 -4.63
N PRO A 18 -11.02 -0.10 -3.97
CA PRO A 18 -10.92 -0.05 -2.52
C PRO A 18 -10.82 1.41 -2.04
N VAL A 19 -11.90 1.90 -1.43
CA VAL A 19 -11.90 3.19 -0.73
C VAL A 19 -11.13 3.04 0.59
N ILE A 20 -10.13 3.88 0.78
CA ILE A 20 -9.33 3.94 2.02
C ILE A 20 -9.94 4.99 2.97
N ALA A 21 -9.59 4.91 4.24
CA ALA A 21 -10.07 5.92 5.20
C ALA A 21 -9.51 7.30 4.82
N SER A 22 -10.31 8.36 5.03
CA SER A 22 -9.96 9.74 4.70
C SER A 22 -8.60 10.19 5.25
N VAL A 23 -8.20 9.66 6.41
CA VAL A 23 -6.90 9.93 7.05
C VAL A 23 -5.72 9.56 6.14
N PHE A 24 -5.88 8.53 5.31
CA PHE A 24 -4.84 8.09 4.37
C PHE A 24 -4.92 8.82 3.03
N GLU A 25 -6.09 9.37 2.67
CA GLU A 25 -6.27 10.16 1.45
C GLU A 25 -5.57 11.52 1.55
N GLN A 26 -5.52 12.09 2.77
CA GLN A 26 -4.83 13.35 3.05
C GLN A 26 -3.31 13.30 2.89
N ILE A 27 -2.73 12.11 2.68
CA ILE A 27 -1.30 11.95 2.42
C ILE A 27 -1.05 12.26 0.94
N GLU A 28 -0.32 13.33 0.67
CA GLU A 28 0.06 13.70 -0.70
C GLU A 28 1.00 12.67 -1.32
N ASP A 29 0.91 12.48 -2.63
CA ASP A 29 1.67 11.45 -3.34
C ASP A 29 3.19 11.62 -3.24
N ASP A 30 3.64 12.87 -3.17
CA ASP A 30 5.04 13.30 -3.15
C ASP A 30 5.65 13.37 -1.74
N TRP A 31 4.85 13.14 -0.70
CA TRP A 31 5.36 13.08 0.66
C TRP A 31 6.40 11.98 0.83
N ILE A 32 7.41 12.29 1.64
CA ILE A 32 8.52 11.40 1.95
C ILE A 32 8.33 10.90 3.37
N LEU A 33 8.00 9.62 3.49
CA LEU A 33 7.74 8.94 4.75
C LEU A 33 8.89 8.00 5.11
N THR A 34 9.22 7.97 6.39
CA THR A 34 10.12 6.99 6.99
C THR A 34 9.33 5.77 7.47
N PRO A 35 10.00 4.62 7.70
CA PRO A 35 9.34 3.47 8.30
C PRO A 35 8.74 3.73 9.69
N LEU A 36 9.23 4.75 10.41
CA LEU A 36 8.67 5.12 11.71
C LEU A 36 7.34 5.86 11.53
N GLU A 37 7.29 6.87 10.66
CA GLU A 37 6.05 7.61 10.37
C GLU A 37 4.97 6.68 9.79
N VAL A 38 5.34 5.77 8.88
CA VAL A 38 4.40 4.74 8.38
C VAL A 38 3.89 3.86 9.51
N ALA A 39 4.75 3.47 10.46
CA ALA A 39 4.38 2.67 11.61
C ALA A 39 3.39 3.41 12.53
N ASP A 40 3.64 4.70 12.78
CA ASP A 40 2.79 5.55 13.61
C ASP A 40 1.42 5.77 12.94
N LEU A 41 1.39 5.99 11.63
CA LEU A 41 0.15 6.21 10.86
C LEU A 41 -0.82 5.01 10.91
N ILE A 42 -0.30 3.78 10.95
CA ILE A 42 -1.11 2.55 10.90
C ILE A 42 -1.12 1.77 12.21
N GLY A 43 -0.42 2.25 13.25
CA GLY A 43 -0.39 1.65 14.58
C GLY A 43 0.34 0.31 14.67
N ILE A 44 1.50 0.17 14.01
CA ILE A 44 2.31 -1.06 14.07
C ILE A 44 3.78 -0.77 14.44
N SER A 45 4.59 -1.81 14.63
CA SER A 45 6.01 -1.61 14.90
C SER A 45 6.80 -1.15 13.66
N ALA A 46 7.72 -0.20 13.85
CA ALA A 46 8.68 0.20 12.81
C ALA A 46 9.57 -0.97 12.34
N ILE A 47 9.75 -2.01 13.17
CA ILE A 47 10.45 -3.25 12.78
C ILE A 47 9.67 -3.98 11.69
N SER A 48 8.35 -4.11 11.84
CA SER A 48 7.47 -4.70 10.84
C SER A 48 7.53 -3.94 9.51
N VAL A 49 7.44 -2.61 9.55
CA VAL A 49 7.54 -1.77 8.35
C VAL A 49 8.89 -1.95 7.66
N ARG A 50 10.00 -1.89 8.41
CA ARG A 50 11.34 -2.14 7.85
C ARG A 50 11.48 -3.52 7.23
N ARG A 51 10.84 -4.54 7.84
CA ARG A 51 10.80 -5.89 7.28
C ARG A 51 10.05 -5.89 5.94
N TRP A 52 8.91 -5.22 5.84
CA TRP A 52 8.17 -5.10 4.58
C TRP A 52 8.96 -4.38 3.49
N CYS A 53 9.65 -3.29 3.83
CA CYS A 53 10.55 -2.61 2.88
C CYS A 53 11.66 -3.55 2.39
N ARG A 54 12.27 -4.32 3.31
CA ARG A 54 13.34 -5.28 2.98
C ARG A 54 12.85 -6.43 2.10
N GLU A 55 11.62 -6.91 2.34
CA GLU A 55 11.00 -8.01 1.59
C GLU A 55 10.35 -7.54 0.28
N GLY A 56 10.37 -6.23 -0.02
CA GLY A 56 9.73 -5.67 -1.21
C GLY A 56 8.19 -5.60 -1.14
N LYS A 57 7.59 -5.93 0.01
CA LYS A 57 6.13 -5.85 0.23
C LYS A 57 5.61 -4.43 0.31
N LEU A 58 6.44 -3.52 0.82
CA LEU A 58 6.18 -2.08 0.78
C LEU A 58 7.28 -1.46 -0.09
N PRO A 59 6.97 -1.08 -1.35
CA PRO A 59 7.94 -0.44 -2.23
C PRO A 59 8.55 0.78 -1.57
N SER A 60 9.88 0.88 -1.64
CA SER A 60 10.64 1.91 -0.95
C SER A 60 11.97 2.17 -1.64
N TYR A 61 12.46 3.40 -1.51
CA TYR A 61 13.84 3.75 -1.80
C TYR A 61 14.72 3.41 -0.61
N ARG A 62 15.98 3.07 -0.88
CA ARG A 62 16.98 2.83 0.16
C ARG A 62 18.19 3.74 -0.02
N PHE A 63 18.30 4.73 0.86
CA PHE A 63 19.46 5.62 0.94
C PHE A 63 20.41 5.10 2.03
N LYS A 64 21.45 4.36 1.63
CA LYS A 64 22.37 3.63 2.53
C LYS A 64 21.64 2.67 3.47
N ARG A 65 21.40 3.07 4.72
CA ARG A 65 20.76 2.27 5.78
C ARG A 65 19.34 2.74 6.11
N LYS A 66 18.84 3.77 5.43
CA LYS A 66 17.50 4.34 5.65
C LYS A 66 16.58 3.96 4.50
N TYR A 67 15.37 3.52 4.84
CA TYR A 67 14.29 3.36 3.88
C TYR A 67 13.47 4.65 3.80
N VAL A 68 12.95 4.91 2.62
CA VAL A 68 12.06 6.04 2.31
C VAL A 68 10.90 5.50 1.49
N ILE A 69 9.68 5.81 1.90
CA ILE A 69 8.43 5.42 1.24
C ILE A 69 7.77 6.71 0.77
N THR A 70 7.33 6.77 -0.49
CA THR A 70 6.56 7.93 -0.94
C THR A 70 5.11 7.79 -0.50
N GLY A 71 4.39 8.92 -0.37
CA GLY A 71 2.97 8.90 -0.04
C GLY A 71 2.16 8.09 -1.06
N LYS A 72 2.53 8.15 -2.35
CA LYS A 72 1.96 7.32 -3.41
C LYS A 72 2.09 5.82 -3.11
N GLU A 73 3.30 5.36 -2.77
CA GLU A 73 3.56 3.96 -2.46
C GLU A 73 2.86 3.50 -1.18
N PHE A 74 2.81 4.37 -0.18
CA PHE A 74 2.07 4.10 1.05
C PHE A 74 0.57 3.96 0.79
N LYS A 75 -0.06 4.88 0.05
CA LYS A 75 -1.48 4.79 -0.30
C LYS A 75 -1.80 3.54 -1.09
N ARG A 76 -0.93 3.16 -2.05
CA ARG A 76 -1.05 1.90 -2.79
C ARG A 76 -1.02 0.70 -1.86
N PHE A 77 -0.05 0.65 -0.95
CA PHE A 77 0.06 -0.43 0.04
C PHE A 77 -1.18 -0.54 0.94
N VAL A 78 -1.73 0.57 1.41
CA VAL A 78 -2.97 0.58 2.22
C VAL A 78 -4.17 0.07 1.42
N LYS A 79 -4.32 0.50 0.16
CA LYS A 79 -5.37 0.00 -0.74
C LYS A 79 -5.28 -1.51 -0.94
N GLN A 80 -4.07 -2.04 -1.11
CA GLN A 80 -3.83 -3.48 -1.27
C GLN A 80 -4.09 -4.26 0.02
N SER A 81 -3.87 -3.65 1.18
CA SER A 81 -4.10 -4.26 2.49
C SER A 81 -5.58 -4.39 2.87
N LYS A 82 -6.51 -3.76 2.13
CA LYS A 82 -7.95 -3.94 2.36
C LYS A 82 -8.36 -5.39 2.12
N VAL A 83 -9.09 -5.98 3.06
CA VAL A 83 -9.66 -7.32 2.88
C VAL A 83 -10.83 -7.23 1.90
N ARG A 84 -10.74 -7.95 0.78
CA ARG A 84 -11.83 -8.09 -0.19
C ARG A 84 -12.83 -9.15 0.30
N THR A 85 -14.10 -9.05 -0.09
CA THR A 85 -15.08 -10.13 0.14
C THR A 85 -14.74 -11.36 -0.69
N LYS A 86 -15.23 -12.55 -0.30
CA LYS A 86 -14.98 -13.80 -1.04
C LYS A 86 -15.42 -13.72 -2.51
N ALA A 87 -16.55 -13.04 -2.77
CA ALA A 87 -17.04 -12.82 -4.13
C ALA A 87 -16.02 -12.02 -4.96
N ILE A 88 -15.50 -10.92 -4.41
CA ILE A 88 -14.49 -10.10 -5.09
C ILE A 88 -13.17 -10.87 -5.26
N GLN A 89 -12.73 -11.61 -4.24
CA GLN A 89 -11.50 -12.43 -4.33
C GLN A 89 -11.59 -13.45 -5.47
N SER A 90 -12.75 -14.09 -5.65
CA SER A 90 -12.97 -15.06 -6.75
C SER A 90 -12.84 -14.43 -8.13
N VAL A 91 -13.22 -13.15 -8.27
CA VAL A 91 -13.11 -12.39 -9.52
C VAL A 91 -11.66 -11.92 -9.74
N LEU A 92 -11.02 -11.40 -8.69
CA LEU A 92 -9.67 -10.82 -8.75
C LEU A 92 -8.53 -11.87 -8.74
N LYS A 93 -8.83 -13.16 -8.81
CA LYS A 93 -7.82 -14.25 -8.72
C LYS A 93 -6.86 -14.05 -7.53
N LEU A 94 -7.39 -13.56 -6.41
CA LEU A 94 -6.66 -13.30 -5.15
C LEU A 94 -6.59 -14.56 -4.28
#